data_AF-A0A9D9XYP1-F1
#
_entry.id   AF-A0A9D9XYP1-F1
#
_cell.length_a   1.000
_cell.length_b   1.000
_cell.length_c   1.000
_cell.angle_alpha   90.00
_cell.angle_beta   90.00
_cell.angle_gamma   90.00
#
_symmetry.space_group_name_H-M   'P 1'
#
loop_
_entity.id
_entity.type
_entity.pdbx_description
1 polymer ?
#
loop_
_entity_poly.entity_id
_entity_poly.type
_entity_poly.pdbx_seq_one_letter_code
_entity_poly.pdbx_strand_id
1 'polypeptide(L)'
;LAIKKAGELIDMSKHKGEHPRMGATDVCPLIPIANISMEETAKYAHQLAERVGNELHIPVYLYEAAQPNKSRNNLSVIRAGEYEGFFKKIKEPEWKPDFGPAEFDAKRGGTVIGARDFLVAYNINLNTTSTRRANAIAFDVREAGRNVEENGKKVNKPGTLKSVKAIGWYIEEYGVAQISMNLTNINTVPVHIAFDEVCKKADARGIRVTGSELVGLVPLKSLTDAGKYFLQKQKRSIGVSEKELIKIAVKSMGLDELGPFKPEERVIEYLLKNSADSKLVNMTLADFANETSSESSAPGGGSIAAYVGALGVSLATMVANLSSHKKGWDERWEEFGNWAEKGEKIKNELVSLVDADTKAFNKIMEGFGMPKSTDEEKLARTNAIQEATKFAIEIPFQVMKASYNSMEVIKTMAEIGNPNSVSDAGVGALCARSAVIGAFMNVRINASGYDDKAYVAETLKRGKEIENKAIALEEEILKIVDGKIGN
;
A
#
# COMPACT_ATOMS: atom_id res chain seq x y z
N LEU A 1 23.76 12.93 -9.83
CA LEU A 1 23.60 13.79 -11.02
C LEU A 1 22.61 14.94 -10.80
N ALA A 2 21.39 14.69 -10.30
CA ALA A 2 20.41 15.76 -10.02
C ALA A 2 20.95 16.87 -9.09
N ILE A 3 21.59 16.49 -7.97
CA ILE A 3 22.21 17.45 -7.02
C ILE A 3 23.25 18.35 -7.71
N LYS A 4 24.10 17.75 -8.56
CA LYS A 4 25.08 18.50 -9.38
C LYS A 4 24.36 19.52 -10.26
N LYS A 5 23.32 19.10 -10.98
CA LYS A 5 22.60 19.98 -11.90
C LYS A 5 21.87 21.10 -11.16
N ALA A 6 21.27 20.81 -10.00
CA ALA A 6 20.66 21.81 -9.14
C ALA A 6 21.69 22.87 -8.69
N GLY A 7 22.89 22.46 -8.27
CA GLY A 7 23.96 23.39 -7.92
C GLY A 7 24.50 24.24 -9.08
N GLU A 8 24.32 23.81 -10.32
CA GLU A 8 24.64 24.61 -11.52
C GLU A 8 23.57 25.68 -11.77
N LEU A 9 22.29 25.29 -11.67
CA LEU A 9 21.13 26.07 -12.13
C LEU A 9 20.51 26.97 -11.05
N ILE A 10 20.64 26.62 -9.77
CA ILE A 10 20.00 27.33 -8.66
C ILE A 10 21.05 28.16 -7.91
N ASP A 11 20.71 29.42 -7.63
CA ASP A 11 21.50 30.35 -6.83
C ASP A 11 20.75 30.71 -5.56
N MET A 12 21.11 30.06 -4.45
CA MET A 12 20.44 30.22 -3.16
C MET A 12 20.56 31.62 -2.59
N SER A 13 21.57 32.40 -3.00
CA SER A 13 21.72 33.79 -2.55
C SER A 13 20.57 34.71 -3.03
N LYS A 14 19.85 34.29 -4.07
CA LYS A 14 18.70 34.99 -4.64
C LYS A 14 17.37 34.32 -4.30
N HIS A 15 17.40 33.13 -3.72
CA HIS A 15 16.20 32.33 -3.47
C HIS A 15 15.52 32.74 -2.15
N LYS A 16 14.20 32.97 -2.23
CA LYS A 16 13.32 33.17 -1.08
C LYS A 16 12.08 32.29 -1.24
N GLY A 17 11.57 31.77 -0.13
CA GLY A 17 10.34 30.98 -0.11
C GLY A 17 9.79 30.85 1.30
N GLU A 18 8.48 30.60 1.41
CA GLU A 18 7.79 30.42 2.69
C GLU A 18 8.19 29.13 3.41
N HIS A 19 8.64 28.12 2.68
CA HIS A 19 9.09 26.85 3.26
C HIS A 19 10.56 26.93 3.71
N PRO A 20 10.89 26.46 4.94
CA PRO A 20 12.26 26.46 5.43
C PRO A 20 13.21 25.67 4.53
N ARG A 21 14.40 26.23 4.26
CA ARG A 21 15.40 25.68 3.32
C ARG A 21 16.82 26.07 3.72
N MET A 22 17.83 25.27 3.38
CA MET A 22 19.26 25.59 3.61
C MET A 22 20.17 25.37 2.40
N GLY A 23 19.67 24.80 1.30
CA GLY A 23 20.45 24.59 0.08
C GLY A 23 19.60 24.35 -1.17
N ALA A 24 20.25 24.43 -2.33
CA ALA A 24 19.64 24.21 -3.64
C ALA A 24 19.05 22.79 -3.76
N THR A 25 19.68 21.83 -3.10
CA THR A 25 19.04 20.58 -2.68
C THR A 25 19.03 20.57 -1.16
N ASP A 26 17.89 20.89 -0.55
CA ASP A 26 17.75 20.95 0.91
C ASP A 26 17.94 19.57 1.54
N VAL A 27 17.16 18.59 1.07
CA VAL A 27 17.19 17.21 1.55
C VAL A 27 17.01 16.21 0.41
N CYS A 28 17.78 15.13 0.42
CA CYS A 28 17.69 14.01 -0.51
C CYS A 28 17.58 12.68 0.28
N PRO A 29 16.35 12.25 0.59
CA PRO A 29 16.11 11.02 1.32
C PRO A 29 16.14 9.79 0.40
N LEU A 30 16.65 8.67 0.91
CA LEU A 30 16.40 7.34 0.38
C LEU A 30 15.37 6.63 1.27
N ILE A 31 14.39 6.00 0.65
CA ILE A 31 13.29 5.34 1.35
C ILE A 31 13.25 3.89 0.87
N PRO A 32 13.30 2.88 1.76
CA PRO A 32 13.14 1.50 1.36
C PRO A 32 11.70 1.28 0.89
N ILE A 33 11.53 0.62 -0.26
CA ILE A 33 10.20 0.37 -0.86
C ILE A 33 9.87 -1.12 -0.86
N ALA A 34 10.68 -1.94 -1.54
CA ALA A 34 10.48 -3.38 -1.62
C ALA A 34 11.83 -4.09 -1.68
N ASN A 35 11.93 -5.23 -1.01
CA ASN A 35 13.10 -6.13 -1.04
C ASN A 35 14.43 -5.46 -0.62
N ILE A 36 14.37 -4.44 0.24
CA ILE A 36 15.54 -3.77 0.81
C ILE A 36 15.24 -3.30 2.23
N SER A 37 16.18 -3.51 3.15
CA SER A 37 16.06 -3.07 4.53
C SER A 37 16.42 -1.59 4.72
N MET A 38 16.01 -1.01 5.86
CA MET A 38 16.43 0.34 6.24
C MET A 38 17.95 0.45 6.40
N GLU A 39 18.61 -0.59 6.90
CA GLU A 39 20.06 -0.62 7.09
C GLU A 39 20.82 -0.61 5.77
N GLU A 40 20.38 -1.41 4.79
CA GLU A 40 20.93 -1.38 3.43
C GLU A 40 20.72 -0.01 2.79
N THR A 41 19.52 0.57 2.95
CA THR A 41 19.20 1.90 2.44
C THR A 41 20.10 2.98 3.06
N ALA A 42 20.39 2.90 4.36
CA ALA A 42 21.30 3.81 5.05
C ALA A 42 22.72 3.72 4.51
N LYS A 43 23.21 2.52 4.17
CA LYS A 43 24.52 2.34 3.51
C LYS A 43 24.58 3.08 2.16
N TYR A 44 23.53 3.00 1.35
CA TYR A 44 23.45 3.76 0.09
C TYR A 44 23.38 5.27 0.33
N ALA A 45 22.70 5.73 1.38
CA ALA A 45 22.70 7.14 1.76
C ALA A 45 24.11 7.65 2.13
N HIS A 46 24.88 6.86 2.88
CA HIS A 46 26.29 7.17 3.17
C HIS A 46 27.14 7.28 1.90
N GLN A 47 27.03 6.30 1.00
CA GLN A 47 27.77 6.30 -0.27
C GLN A 47 27.43 7.53 -1.12
N LEU A 48 26.14 7.90 -1.20
CA LEU A 48 25.71 9.10 -1.92
C LEU A 48 26.25 10.37 -1.26
N ALA A 49 26.16 10.47 0.07
CA ALA A 49 26.62 11.62 0.83
C ALA A 49 28.13 11.86 0.67
N GLU A 50 28.92 10.78 0.74
CA GLU A 50 30.37 10.82 0.53
C GLU A 50 30.71 11.31 -0.90
N ARG A 51 30.05 10.75 -1.91
CA ARG A 51 30.25 11.18 -3.30
C ARG A 51 29.86 12.63 -3.53
N VAL A 52 28.74 13.09 -2.97
CA VAL A 52 28.31 14.50 -3.09
C VAL A 52 29.32 15.42 -2.39
N GLY A 53 29.77 15.06 -1.19
CA GLY A 53 30.78 15.83 -0.46
C GLY A 53 32.11 15.92 -1.21
N ASN A 54 32.62 14.79 -1.70
CA ASN A 54 33.93 14.69 -2.33
C ASN A 54 33.95 15.18 -3.79
N GLU A 55 32.98 14.78 -4.61
CA GLU A 55 32.97 15.11 -6.04
C GLU A 55 32.45 16.53 -6.28
N LEU A 56 31.45 16.98 -5.52
CA LEU A 56 30.80 18.29 -5.73
C LEU A 56 31.29 19.37 -4.77
N HIS A 57 32.04 19.02 -3.73
CA HIS A 57 32.54 19.96 -2.72
C HIS A 57 31.39 20.75 -2.07
N ILE A 58 30.30 20.06 -1.73
CA ILE A 58 29.14 20.63 -1.03
C ILE A 58 29.16 20.13 0.42
N PRO A 59 28.88 20.99 1.42
CA PRO A 59 28.70 20.53 2.80
C PRO A 59 27.50 19.59 2.91
N VAL A 60 27.72 18.35 3.36
CA VAL A 60 26.67 17.34 3.50
C VAL A 60 26.50 16.92 4.96
N TYR A 61 25.25 16.86 5.41
CA TYR A 61 24.88 16.30 6.70
C TYR A 61 24.02 15.06 6.51
N LEU A 62 24.28 14.04 7.32
CA LEU A 62 23.46 12.85 7.38
C LEU A 62 22.24 13.11 8.29
N TYR A 63 21.15 12.39 8.08
CA TYR A 63 20.01 12.42 9.00
C TYR A 63 19.28 11.06 9.06
N GLU A 64 18.40 10.90 10.05
CA GLU A 64 17.61 9.69 10.31
C GLU A 64 18.48 8.42 10.39
N ALA A 65 18.08 7.32 9.75
CA ALA A 65 18.76 6.03 9.88
C ALA A 65 20.24 6.06 9.43
N ALA A 66 20.65 7.07 8.66
CA ALA A 66 22.03 7.26 8.24
C ALA A 66 22.86 8.13 9.19
N GLN A 67 22.26 8.78 10.21
CA GLN A 67 23.01 9.67 11.10
C GLN A 67 23.50 8.93 12.36
N PRO A 68 24.83 8.79 12.54
CA PRO A 68 25.39 8.19 13.75
C PRO A 68 25.18 9.08 15.00
N ASN A 69 25.28 10.41 14.85
CA ASN A 69 25.10 11.33 15.96
C ASN A 69 23.60 11.63 16.21
N LYS A 70 23.04 11.02 17.25
CA LYS A 70 21.61 11.12 17.59
C LYS A 70 21.12 12.55 17.86
N SER A 71 21.98 13.49 18.26
CA SER A 71 21.58 14.88 18.45
C SER A 71 21.29 15.61 17.13
N ARG A 72 21.82 15.11 16.01
CA ARG A 72 21.61 15.64 14.65
C ARG A 72 20.67 14.77 13.81
N ASN A 73 19.93 13.85 14.43
CA ASN A 73 19.09 12.89 13.70
C ASN A 73 17.95 13.57 12.92
N ASN A 74 17.41 14.67 13.45
CA ASN A 74 16.22 15.32 12.93
C ASN A 74 16.57 16.45 11.95
N LEU A 75 15.94 16.43 10.77
CA LEU A 75 16.11 17.47 9.75
C LEU A 75 15.87 18.89 10.28
N SER A 76 14.89 19.11 11.18
CA SER A 76 14.62 20.46 11.69
C SER A 76 15.75 20.99 12.58
N VAL A 77 16.52 20.11 13.21
CA VAL A 77 17.70 20.47 14.01
C VAL A 77 18.84 20.87 13.07
N ILE A 78 19.09 20.07 12.02
CA ILE A 78 20.09 20.40 10.99
C ILE A 78 19.71 21.65 10.20
N ARG A 79 18.42 21.91 9.97
CA ARG A 79 17.92 23.06 9.20
C ARG A 79 17.63 24.29 10.08
N ALA A 80 17.88 24.21 11.39
CA ALA A 80 17.66 25.34 12.29
C ALA A 80 18.49 26.55 11.85
N GLY A 81 17.82 27.71 11.71
CA GLY A 81 18.40 28.93 11.17
C GLY A 81 18.32 29.05 9.64
N GLU A 82 17.84 28.02 8.93
CA GLU A 82 17.72 28.01 7.46
C GLU A 82 19.02 28.38 6.74
N TYR A 83 18.95 28.83 5.49
CA TYR A 83 20.09 29.28 4.70
C TYR A 83 20.87 30.41 5.42
N GLU A 84 20.18 31.42 5.94
CA GLU A 84 20.81 32.61 6.55
C GLU A 84 21.59 32.30 7.83
N GLY A 85 21.07 31.40 8.66
CA GLY A 85 21.68 31.00 9.93
C GLY A 85 22.72 29.89 9.79
N PHE A 86 22.64 29.10 8.72
CA PHE A 86 23.54 27.97 8.48
C PHE A 86 25.03 28.37 8.40
N PHE A 87 25.35 29.58 7.92
CA PHE A 87 26.75 30.01 7.74
C PHE A 87 27.50 30.27 9.04
N LYS A 88 26.79 30.65 10.09
CA LYS A 88 27.39 30.77 11.43
C LYS A 88 27.59 29.38 12.02
N LYS A 89 26.57 28.55 11.86
CA LYS A 89 26.50 27.20 12.40
C LYS A 89 27.59 26.27 11.86
N ILE A 90 27.86 26.26 10.55
CA ILE A 90 28.87 25.36 9.95
C ILE A 90 30.31 25.58 10.48
N LYS A 91 30.60 26.73 11.08
CA LYS A 91 31.91 27.05 11.68
C LYS A 91 32.08 26.52 13.10
N GLU A 92 30.99 26.11 13.75
CA GLU A 92 30.99 25.56 15.09
C GLU A 92 31.48 24.09 15.03
N PRO A 93 32.41 23.65 15.91
CA PRO A 93 32.98 22.30 15.86
C PRO A 93 31.93 21.17 15.89
N GLU A 94 30.85 21.35 16.65
CA GLU A 94 29.73 20.42 16.78
C GLU A 94 28.91 20.28 15.48
N TRP A 95 29.02 21.25 14.58
CA TRP A 95 28.30 21.33 13.31
C TRP A 95 29.19 21.10 12.11
N LYS A 96 30.36 20.49 12.30
CA LYS A 96 31.16 19.99 11.18
C LYS A 96 30.30 19.07 10.29
N PRO A 97 30.28 19.28 8.95
CA PRO A 97 29.60 18.39 8.02
C PRO A 97 30.08 16.94 8.14
N ASP A 98 29.20 16.00 7.86
CA ASP A 98 29.55 14.57 7.83
C ASP A 98 30.43 14.25 6.60
N PHE A 99 30.19 14.93 5.48
CA PHE A 99 31.04 14.89 4.29
C PHE A 99 31.16 16.27 3.63
N GLY A 100 32.23 16.46 2.85
CA GLY A 100 32.51 17.73 2.16
C GLY A 100 33.15 18.79 3.07
N PRO A 101 33.42 19.99 2.52
CA PRO A 101 34.12 21.04 3.24
C PRO A 101 33.24 21.72 4.30
N ALA A 102 33.83 22.15 5.41
CA ALA A 102 33.19 23.01 6.41
C ALA A 102 33.23 24.49 5.98
N GLU A 103 32.85 24.75 4.73
CA GLU A 103 32.98 26.05 4.08
C GLU A 103 31.62 26.60 3.65
N PHE A 104 31.58 27.93 3.53
CA PHE A 104 30.39 28.63 3.07
C PHE A 104 30.27 28.54 1.54
N ASP A 105 29.29 27.80 1.07
CA ASP A 105 28.87 27.81 -0.33
C ASP A 105 27.66 28.73 -0.53
N ALA A 106 27.90 29.97 -0.91
CA ALA A 106 26.85 30.96 -1.13
C ALA A 106 25.83 30.52 -2.18
N LYS A 107 26.29 29.91 -3.26
CA LYS A 107 25.41 29.59 -4.39
C LYS A 107 24.55 28.36 -4.10
N ARG A 108 25.12 27.34 -3.46
CA ARG A 108 24.50 26.02 -3.34
C ARG A 108 23.95 25.72 -1.93
N GLY A 109 24.51 26.33 -0.90
CA GLY A 109 24.17 26.03 0.51
C GLY A 109 24.64 24.64 0.95
N GLY A 110 23.95 24.06 1.94
CA GLY A 110 24.22 22.71 2.43
C GLY A 110 23.17 21.69 1.98
N THR A 111 23.53 20.41 1.94
CA THR A 111 22.60 19.31 1.57
C THR A 111 22.46 18.32 2.71
N VAL A 112 21.23 17.89 3.01
CA VAL A 112 20.98 16.75 3.92
C VAL A 112 20.73 15.49 3.12
N ILE A 113 21.40 14.38 3.43
CA ILE A 113 21.17 13.07 2.81
C ILE A 113 20.90 12.05 3.92
N GLY A 114 19.98 11.11 3.72
CA GLY A 114 19.80 10.05 4.70
C GLY A 114 18.80 9.02 4.28
N ALA A 115 18.60 8.02 5.13
CA ALA A 115 17.60 6.98 4.94
C ALA A 115 16.52 7.09 6.01
N ARG A 116 15.25 7.00 5.60
CA ARG A 116 14.13 7.07 6.53
C ARG A 116 12.94 6.27 6.03
N ASP A 117 12.00 6.04 6.94
CA ASP A 117 10.72 5.45 6.61
C ASP A 117 9.87 6.41 5.75
N PHE A 118 8.80 5.86 5.19
CA PHE A 118 7.89 6.62 4.34
C PHE A 118 7.29 7.80 5.11
N LEU A 119 7.28 8.95 4.46
CA LEU A 119 6.69 10.19 4.98
C LEU A 119 5.60 10.60 4.02
N VAL A 120 4.42 10.89 4.56
CA VAL A 120 3.32 11.46 3.77
C VAL A 120 3.24 12.95 4.05
N ALA A 121 3.46 13.75 3.01
CA ALA A 121 3.21 15.18 3.03
C ALA A 121 1.72 15.40 2.73
N TYR A 122 1.03 16.00 3.69
CA TYR A 122 -0.43 16.08 3.70
C TYR A 122 -0.87 17.48 4.12
N ASN A 123 -1.50 18.20 3.20
CA ASN A 123 -2.01 19.54 3.45
C ASN A 123 -3.53 19.46 3.68
N ILE A 124 -4.04 20.21 4.64
CA ILE A 124 -5.49 20.28 4.92
C ILE A 124 -5.97 21.71 4.73
N ASN A 125 -6.95 21.88 3.84
CA ASN A 125 -7.48 23.16 3.40
C ASN A 125 -8.48 23.72 4.42
N LEU A 126 -8.42 25.03 4.65
CA LEU A 126 -9.30 25.73 5.58
C LEU A 126 -10.06 26.84 4.85
N ASN A 127 -11.31 27.08 5.26
CA ASN A 127 -12.13 28.19 4.76
C ASN A 127 -11.72 29.59 5.27
N THR A 128 -10.42 29.84 5.46
CA THR A 128 -9.88 31.11 5.96
C THR A 128 -8.58 31.47 5.24
N THR A 129 -8.26 32.76 5.15
CA THR A 129 -6.97 33.26 4.67
C THR A 129 -5.97 33.50 5.82
N SER A 130 -6.41 33.34 7.08
CA SER A 130 -5.61 33.70 8.24
C SER A 130 -4.57 32.64 8.59
N THR A 131 -3.32 32.87 8.21
CA THR A 131 -2.16 32.06 8.62
C THR A 131 -2.03 31.93 10.14
N ARG A 132 -2.38 32.99 10.89
CA ARG A 132 -2.40 32.95 12.36
C ARG A 132 -3.37 31.91 12.90
N ARG A 133 -4.56 31.79 12.31
CA ARG A 133 -5.57 30.80 12.70
C ARG A 133 -5.16 29.39 12.28
N ALA A 134 -4.62 29.24 11.07
CA ALA A 134 -4.06 27.96 10.61
C ALA A 134 -2.93 27.46 11.53
N ASN A 135 -1.99 28.34 11.92
CA ASN A 135 -0.93 28.00 12.87
C ASN A 135 -1.46 27.63 14.24
N ALA A 136 -2.51 28.31 14.72
CA ALA A 136 -3.14 27.93 15.98
C ALA A 136 -3.71 26.50 15.94
N ILE A 137 -4.23 26.03 14.82
CA ILE A 137 -4.68 24.63 14.67
C ILE A 137 -3.47 23.70 14.52
N ALA A 138 -2.48 24.06 13.69
CA ALA A 138 -1.25 23.29 13.51
C ALA A 138 -0.54 23.01 14.84
N PHE A 139 -0.52 23.98 15.75
CA PHE A 139 0.04 23.84 17.10
C PHE A 139 -0.79 22.96 18.03
N ASP A 140 -2.10 22.82 17.79
CA ASP A 140 -2.94 21.89 18.56
C ASP A 140 -2.68 20.43 18.17
N VAL A 141 -2.30 20.18 16.91
CA VAL A 141 -2.16 18.81 16.38
C VAL A 141 -0.72 18.32 16.30
N ARG A 142 0.27 19.17 15.98
CA ARG A 142 1.66 18.73 15.83
C ARG A 142 2.28 18.28 17.15
N GLU A 143 3.15 17.28 17.11
CA GLU A 143 3.73 16.69 18.32
C GLU A 143 4.44 17.72 19.20
N ALA A 144 5.22 18.62 18.59
CA ALA A 144 5.95 19.68 19.30
C ALA A 144 5.05 20.70 20.03
N GLY A 145 3.75 20.73 19.68
CA GLY A 145 2.75 21.58 20.30
C GLY A 145 3.07 23.07 20.24
N ARG A 146 2.81 23.75 21.37
CA ARG A 146 3.05 25.19 21.59
C ARG A 146 3.71 25.45 22.93
N ASN A 147 4.51 26.50 22.99
CA ASN A 147 4.96 27.05 24.27
C ASN A 147 3.87 27.99 24.81
N VAL A 148 3.44 27.75 26.04
CA VAL A 148 2.50 28.59 26.79
C VAL A 148 3.18 29.13 28.04
N GLU A 149 2.73 30.27 28.52
CA GLU A 149 3.19 30.82 29.79
C GLU A 149 2.18 30.42 30.88
N GLU A 150 2.63 29.62 31.84
CA GLU A 150 1.84 29.22 33.00
C GLU A 150 2.61 29.65 34.25
N ASN A 151 2.00 30.49 35.08
CA ASN A 151 2.60 31.03 36.32
C ASN A 151 3.98 31.70 36.10
N GLY A 152 4.14 32.46 35.02
CA GLY A 152 5.38 33.17 34.68
C GLY A 152 6.52 32.27 34.16
N LYS A 153 6.25 30.98 33.92
CA LYS A 153 7.21 30.03 33.32
C LYS A 153 6.73 29.58 31.95
N LYS A 154 7.66 29.50 30.99
CA LYS A 154 7.39 28.92 29.67
C LYS A 154 7.30 27.40 29.80
N VAL A 155 6.13 26.85 29.58
CA VAL A 155 5.84 25.41 29.57
C VAL A 155 5.50 25.00 28.14
N ASN A 156 6.09 23.91 27.65
CA ASN A 156 5.68 23.33 26.37
C ASN A 156 4.44 22.46 26.58
N LYS A 157 3.35 22.79 25.89
CA LYS A 157 2.15 21.98 25.81
C LYS A 157 2.15 21.22 24.48
N PRO A 158 2.37 19.89 24.47
CA PRO A 158 2.43 19.10 23.25
C PRO A 158 1.07 19.07 22.54
N GLY A 159 1.09 18.84 21.23
CA GLY A 159 -0.12 18.65 20.44
C GLY A 159 -0.67 17.22 20.54
N THR A 160 -1.80 16.98 19.90
CA THR A 160 -2.54 15.72 20.04
C THR A 160 -2.00 14.55 19.21
N LEU A 161 -1.30 14.82 18.10
CA LEU A 161 -0.78 13.79 17.20
C LEU A 161 0.72 13.57 17.41
N LYS A 162 1.11 12.31 17.60
CA LYS A 162 2.52 11.88 17.67
C LYS A 162 3.11 11.70 16.28
N SER A 163 4.41 11.91 16.11
CA SER A 163 5.10 11.77 14.82
C SER A 163 4.49 12.65 13.70
N VAL A 164 3.98 13.81 14.09
CA VAL A 164 3.40 14.79 13.18
C VAL A 164 4.10 16.13 13.35
N LYS A 165 4.60 16.66 12.23
CA LYS A 165 5.05 18.04 12.13
C LYS A 165 4.02 18.80 11.33
N ALA A 166 3.61 19.98 11.79
CA ALA A 166 2.66 20.81 11.06
C ALA A 166 2.95 22.31 11.22
N ILE A 167 2.59 23.07 10.19
CA ILE A 167 2.64 24.52 10.14
C ILE A 167 1.40 25.06 9.41
N GLY A 168 0.92 26.23 9.81
CA GLY A 168 -0.12 26.95 9.07
C GLY A 168 0.50 27.92 8.07
N TRP A 169 0.02 27.90 6.83
CA TRP A 169 0.48 28.79 5.77
C TRP A 169 -0.68 29.22 4.86
N TYR A 170 -0.43 30.20 3.99
CA TYR A 170 -1.40 30.69 3.01
C TYR A 170 -0.89 30.38 1.62
N ILE A 171 -1.75 29.80 0.78
CA ILE A 171 -1.44 29.54 -0.62
C ILE A 171 -2.15 30.60 -1.48
N GLU A 172 -1.35 31.47 -2.07
CA GLU A 172 -1.85 32.57 -2.91
C GLU A 172 -2.61 32.06 -4.14
N GLU A 173 -2.13 30.98 -4.77
CA GLU A 173 -2.75 30.37 -5.96
C GLU A 173 -4.20 29.93 -5.73
N TYR A 174 -4.52 29.44 -4.53
CA TYR A 174 -5.86 28.95 -4.18
C TYR A 174 -6.65 29.90 -3.29
N GLY A 175 -6.03 31.00 -2.83
CA GLY A 175 -6.69 31.99 -1.98
C GLY A 175 -7.10 31.47 -0.59
N VAL A 176 -6.49 30.40 -0.10
CA VAL A 176 -6.85 29.73 1.17
C VAL A 176 -5.63 29.49 2.05
N ALA A 177 -5.86 29.44 3.36
CA ALA A 177 -4.88 28.92 4.30
C ALA A 177 -5.00 27.40 4.42
N GLN A 178 -3.86 26.75 4.65
CA GLN A 178 -3.82 25.32 4.92
C GLN A 178 -3.03 25.03 6.20
N ILE A 179 -3.23 23.82 6.71
CA ILE A 179 -2.30 23.19 7.64
C ILE A 179 -1.45 22.24 6.81
N SER A 180 -0.19 22.61 6.58
CA SER A 180 0.78 21.73 5.92
C SER A 180 1.38 20.78 6.95
N MET A 181 1.23 19.47 6.72
CA MET A 181 1.63 18.42 7.66
C MET A 181 2.62 17.46 7.01
N ASN A 182 3.57 17.00 7.81
CA ASN A 182 4.40 15.84 7.53
C ASN A 182 4.08 14.75 8.54
N LEU A 183 3.48 13.66 8.07
CA LEU A 183 3.24 12.45 8.85
C LEU A 183 4.50 11.60 8.76
N THR A 184 5.35 11.67 9.77
CA THR A 184 6.67 11.01 9.75
C THR A 184 6.60 9.52 10.11
N ASN A 185 5.47 9.08 10.66
CA ASN A 185 5.19 7.67 10.90
C ASN A 185 3.68 7.41 10.74
N ILE A 186 3.29 6.96 9.54
CA ILE A 186 1.89 6.70 9.19
C ILE A 186 1.29 5.46 9.88
N ASN A 187 2.12 4.60 10.47
CA ASN A 187 1.65 3.49 11.31
C ASN A 187 1.22 3.98 12.70
N THR A 188 1.81 5.09 13.17
CA THR A 188 1.43 5.72 14.45
C THR A 188 0.26 6.68 14.28
N VAL A 189 0.32 7.55 13.27
CA VAL A 189 -0.78 8.46 12.93
C VAL A 189 -1.11 8.34 11.44
N PRO A 190 -2.15 7.55 11.09
CA PRO A 190 -2.65 7.44 9.73
C PRO A 190 -3.24 8.75 9.19
N VAL A 191 -3.28 8.90 7.86
CA VAL A 191 -3.77 10.09 7.16
C VAL A 191 -5.20 10.49 7.58
N HIS A 192 -6.09 9.52 7.75
CA HIS A 192 -7.49 9.76 8.12
C HIS A 192 -7.64 10.21 9.59
N ILE A 193 -6.77 9.74 10.49
CA ILE A 193 -6.74 10.19 11.88
C ILE A 193 -6.22 11.63 11.97
N ALA A 194 -5.17 11.96 11.20
CA ALA A 194 -4.67 13.32 11.11
C ALA A 194 -5.75 14.28 10.56
N PHE A 195 -6.47 13.86 9.53
CA PHE A 195 -7.57 14.64 8.94
C PHE A 195 -8.70 14.91 9.96
N ASP A 196 -9.26 13.87 10.56
CA ASP A 196 -10.39 14.01 11.49
C ASP A 196 -10.03 14.82 12.74
N GLU A 197 -8.80 14.69 13.25
CA GLU A 197 -8.33 15.49 14.38
C GLU A 197 -8.18 16.97 13.99
N VAL A 198 -7.71 17.27 12.78
CA VAL A 198 -7.64 18.65 12.29
C VAL A 198 -9.04 19.23 12.07
N CYS A 199 -9.98 18.48 11.50
CA CYS A 199 -11.39 18.87 11.40
C CYS A 199 -11.95 19.24 12.78
N LYS A 200 -11.76 18.37 13.78
CA LYS A 200 -12.21 18.62 15.16
C LYS A 200 -11.59 19.89 15.77
N LYS A 201 -10.30 20.14 15.57
CA LYS A 201 -9.62 21.34 16.11
C LYS A 201 -10.01 22.62 15.35
N ALA A 202 -10.27 22.53 14.05
CA ALA A 202 -10.76 23.63 13.24
C ALA A 202 -12.19 24.00 13.66
N ASP A 203 -13.08 23.02 13.80
CA ASP A 203 -14.48 23.21 14.19
C ASP A 203 -14.59 23.86 15.57
N ALA A 204 -13.77 23.45 16.54
CA ALA A 204 -13.68 24.06 17.87
C ALA A 204 -13.29 25.56 17.84
N ARG A 205 -12.83 26.05 16.68
CA ARG A 205 -12.43 27.45 16.44
C ARG A 205 -13.35 28.16 15.45
N GLY A 206 -14.45 27.53 15.03
CA GLY A 206 -15.39 28.06 14.04
C GLY A 206 -14.84 28.10 12.60
N ILE A 207 -13.80 27.32 12.32
CA ILE A 207 -13.16 27.20 11.00
C ILE A 207 -13.56 25.85 10.42
N ARG A 208 -13.89 25.81 9.13
CA ARG A 208 -14.22 24.57 8.43
C ARG A 208 -13.03 24.09 7.63
N VAL A 209 -12.75 22.80 7.74
CA VAL A 209 -11.92 22.10 6.76
C VAL A 209 -12.74 21.91 5.50
N THR A 210 -12.18 22.24 4.34
CA THR A 210 -12.87 22.14 3.04
C THR A 210 -12.45 20.92 2.23
N GLY A 211 -11.35 20.27 2.63
CA GLY A 211 -10.75 19.13 1.98
C GLY A 211 -9.25 19.11 2.23
N SER A 212 -8.49 18.42 1.39
CA SER A 212 -7.07 18.19 1.62
C SER A 212 -6.32 17.86 0.33
N GLU A 213 -5.01 17.76 0.44
CA GLU A 213 -4.11 17.47 -0.65
C GLU A 213 -2.98 16.57 -0.16
N LEU A 214 -2.74 15.48 -0.89
CA LEU A 214 -1.52 14.68 -0.74
C LEU A 214 -0.46 15.21 -1.69
N VAL A 215 0.67 15.64 -1.13
CA VAL A 215 1.81 16.12 -1.90
C VAL A 215 2.76 14.97 -2.18
N GLY A 216 2.91 14.61 -3.44
CA GLY A 216 3.75 13.50 -3.88
C GLY A 216 3.02 12.14 -3.86
N LEU A 217 3.73 11.10 -3.44
CA LEU A 217 3.23 9.73 -3.46
C LEU A 217 2.73 9.27 -2.08
N VAL A 218 1.81 8.30 -2.07
CA VAL A 218 1.24 7.70 -0.86
C VAL A 218 1.21 6.18 -0.98
N PRO A 219 1.45 5.41 0.10
CA PRO A 219 1.26 3.97 0.09
C PRO A 219 -0.22 3.62 -0.02
N LEU A 220 -0.54 2.60 -0.81
CA LEU A 220 -1.90 2.09 -1.03
C LEU A 220 -2.62 1.83 0.29
N LYS A 221 -1.92 1.23 1.26
CA LYS A 221 -2.43 0.94 2.60
C LYS A 221 -3.01 2.18 3.30
N SER A 222 -2.41 3.36 3.09
CA SER A 222 -2.90 4.60 3.73
C SER A 222 -4.30 4.98 3.25
N LEU A 223 -4.58 4.75 1.97
CA LEU A 223 -5.89 5.03 1.37
C LEU A 223 -6.89 3.93 1.68
N THR A 224 -6.48 2.66 1.64
CA THR A 224 -7.41 1.55 1.96
C THR A 224 -7.81 1.54 3.43
N ASP A 225 -6.88 1.82 4.35
CA ASP A 225 -7.19 1.99 5.78
C ASP A 225 -8.12 3.19 6.01
N ALA A 226 -7.88 4.31 5.32
CA ALA A 226 -8.78 5.47 5.37
C ALA A 226 -10.18 5.13 4.86
N GLY A 227 -10.28 4.40 3.73
CA GLY A 227 -11.56 3.95 3.18
C GLY A 227 -12.35 3.10 4.19
N LYS A 228 -11.68 2.13 4.82
CA LYS A 228 -12.28 1.29 5.87
C LYS A 228 -12.73 2.11 7.07
N TYR A 229 -11.88 3.02 7.55
CA TYR A 229 -12.19 3.91 8.67
C TYR A 229 -13.47 4.71 8.43
N PHE A 230 -13.60 5.34 7.26
CA PHE A 230 -14.79 6.15 6.96
C PHE A 230 -16.03 5.30 6.68
N LEU A 231 -15.90 4.09 6.12
CA LEU A 231 -17.03 3.15 6.00
C LEU A 231 -17.54 2.69 7.37
N GLN A 232 -16.64 2.36 8.30
CA GLN A 232 -17.01 2.00 9.67
C GLN A 232 -17.73 3.14 10.39
N LYS A 233 -17.23 4.38 10.23
CA LYS A 233 -17.90 5.59 10.77
C LYS A 233 -19.32 5.77 10.23
N GLN A 234 -19.57 5.31 9.01
CA GLN A 234 -20.89 5.30 8.36
C GLN A 234 -21.74 4.06 8.71
N LYS A 235 -21.23 3.13 9.53
CA LYS A 235 -21.83 1.81 9.78
C LYS A 235 -22.09 1.02 8.49
N ARG A 236 -21.10 1.01 7.59
CA ARG A 236 -21.16 0.30 6.31
C ARG A 236 -20.11 -0.80 6.25
N SER A 237 -20.39 -1.83 5.46
CA SER A 237 -19.45 -2.93 5.23
C SER A 237 -18.11 -2.42 4.70
N ILE A 238 -17.02 -2.97 5.25
CA ILE A 238 -15.65 -2.74 4.78
C ILE A 238 -15.21 -3.76 3.72
N GLY A 239 -16.02 -4.78 3.45
CA GLY A 239 -15.77 -5.81 2.46
C GLY A 239 -16.14 -5.39 1.04
N VAL A 240 -15.59 -4.26 0.61
CA VAL A 240 -15.77 -3.69 -0.73
C VAL A 240 -14.43 -3.70 -1.48
N SER A 241 -14.49 -3.47 -2.80
CA SER A 241 -13.28 -3.45 -3.63
C SER A 241 -12.28 -2.40 -3.17
N GLU A 242 -10.99 -2.66 -3.40
CA GLU A 242 -9.90 -1.69 -3.16
C GLU A 242 -10.20 -0.33 -3.81
N LYS A 243 -10.71 -0.33 -5.04
CA LYS A 243 -11.12 0.88 -5.76
C LYS A 243 -12.21 1.65 -5.02
N GLU A 244 -13.19 0.96 -4.44
CA GLU A 244 -14.23 1.61 -3.64
C GLU A 244 -13.66 2.14 -2.32
N LEU A 245 -12.75 1.42 -1.65
CA LEU A 245 -12.05 1.92 -0.45
C LEU A 245 -11.30 3.22 -0.74
N ILE A 246 -10.52 3.26 -1.83
CA ILE A 246 -9.78 4.45 -2.25
C ILE A 246 -10.75 5.60 -2.57
N LYS A 247 -11.83 5.33 -3.31
CA LYS A 247 -12.85 6.33 -3.63
C LYS A 247 -13.48 6.92 -2.37
N ILE A 248 -13.81 6.10 -1.37
CA ILE A 248 -14.34 6.57 -0.09
C ILE A 248 -13.30 7.41 0.65
N ALA A 249 -12.03 6.99 0.67
CA ALA A 249 -10.95 7.76 1.28
C ALA A 249 -10.80 9.15 0.64
N VAL A 250 -10.76 9.21 -0.69
CA VAL A 250 -10.68 10.45 -1.48
C VAL A 250 -11.84 11.38 -1.14
N LYS A 251 -13.07 10.87 -1.20
CA LYS A 251 -14.27 11.70 -0.95
C LYS A 251 -14.41 12.13 0.51
N SER A 252 -14.03 11.29 1.47
CA SER A 252 -14.20 11.61 2.89
C SER A 252 -13.15 12.60 3.39
N MET A 253 -11.95 12.59 2.80
CA MET A 253 -10.88 13.54 3.15
C MET A 253 -10.85 14.77 2.22
N GLY A 254 -11.59 14.75 1.12
CA GLY A 254 -11.57 15.83 0.13
C GLY A 254 -10.23 15.95 -0.61
N LEU A 255 -9.59 14.80 -0.91
CA LEU A 255 -8.29 14.75 -1.59
C LEU A 255 -8.31 15.34 -3.02
N ASP A 256 -9.51 15.57 -3.55
CA ASP A 256 -9.77 16.10 -4.88
C ASP A 256 -10.26 17.57 -4.88
N GLU A 257 -10.12 18.30 -3.77
CA GLU A 257 -10.59 19.69 -3.65
C GLU A 257 -9.84 20.65 -4.58
N LEU A 258 -8.49 20.58 -4.59
CA LEU A 258 -7.65 21.48 -5.38
C LEU A 258 -7.46 20.99 -6.83
N GLY A 259 -7.87 19.76 -7.13
CA GLY A 259 -7.80 19.15 -8.45
C GLY A 259 -8.04 17.65 -8.41
N PRO A 260 -8.22 16.96 -9.56
CA PRO A 260 -8.54 15.54 -9.58
C PRO A 260 -7.48 14.68 -8.89
N PHE A 261 -7.90 13.84 -7.94
CA PHE A 261 -7.05 12.81 -7.37
C PHE A 261 -7.03 11.57 -8.27
N LYS A 262 -5.88 11.28 -8.89
CA LYS A 262 -5.67 10.10 -9.74
C LYS A 262 -4.81 9.06 -9.01
N PRO A 263 -5.40 7.98 -8.47
CA PRO A 263 -4.65 6.97 -7.72
C PRO A 263 -3.45 6.39 -8.49
N GLU A 264 -3.61 6.14 -9.79
CA GLU A 264 -2.57 5.65 -10.71
C GLU A 264 -1.33 6.53 -10.80
N GLU A 265 -1.43 7.83 -10.47
CA GLU A 265 -0.29 8.76 -10.46
C GLU A 265 0.21 9.09 -9.05
N ARG A 266 -0.44 8.57 -8.00
CA ARG A 266 -0.21 8.95 -6.60
C ARG A 266 0.10 7.77 -5.69
N VAL A 267 -0.40 6.58 -6.01
CA VAL A 267 -0.19 5.35 -5.23
C VAL A 267 1.09 4.67 -5.70
N ILE A 268 2.03 4.46 -4.78
CA ILE A 268 3.37 3.91 -5.06
C ILE A 268 3.26 2.52 -5.68
N GLU A 269 2.46 1.65 -5.08
CA GLU A 269 2.28 0.28 -5.49
C GLU A 269 1.68 0.20 -6.91
N TYR A 270 0.86 1.17 -7.31
CA TYR A 270 0.34 1.26 -8.67
C TYR A 270 1.41 1.70 -9.66
N LEU A 271 2.25 2.68 -9.30
CA LEU A 271 3.36 3.15 -10.15
C LEU A 271 4.45 2.09 -10.36
N LEU A 272 4.64 1.19 -9.37
CA LEU A 272 5.60 0.10 -9.46
C LEU A 272 5.03 -1.16 -10.11
N LYS A 273 3.71 -1.23 -10.29
CA LYS A 273 3.06 -2.38 -10.89
C LYS A 273 3.46 -2.48 -12.36
N ASN A 274 4.03 -3.62 -12.74
CA ASN A 274 4.26 -3.93 -14.14
C ASN A 274 2.97 -4.48 -14.75
N SER A 275 2.43 -3.81 -15.77
CA SER A 275 1.18 -4.24 -16.43
C SER A 275 1.27 -5.64 -17.05
N ALA A 276 2.48 -6.09 -17.42
CA ALA A 276 2.71 -7.45 -17.90
C ALA A 276 2.42 -8.52 -16.85
N ASP A 277 2.45 -8.17 -15.55
CA ASP A 277 2.24 -9.09 -14.44
C ASP A 277 0.77 -9.43 -14.17
N SER A 278 -0.18 -8.72 -14.78
CA SER A 278 -1.63 -8.87 -14.59
C SER A 278 -2.37 -8.87 -15.92
N LYS A 279 -1.77 -9.46 -16.96
CA LYS A 279 -2.29 -9.39 -18.33
C LYS A 279 -3.70 -9.98 -18.42
N LEU A 280 -3.93 -11.16 -17.84
CA LEU A 280 -5.19 -11.89 -17.95
C LEU A 280 -6.31 -11.23 -17.17
N VAL A 281 -6.07 -10.85 -15.91
CA VAL A 281 -7.12 -10.24 -15.07
C VAL A 281 -7.53 -8.83 -15.52
N ASN A 282 -6.76 -8.20 -16.41
CA ASN A 282 -7.08 -6.92 -17.01
C ASN A 282 -7.86 -7.05 -18.33
N MET A 283 -8.09 -8.26 -18.85
CA MET A 283 -8.91 -8.50 -20.03
C MET A 283 -10.40 -8.27 -19.74
N THR A 284 -11.17 -8.03 -20.80
CA THR A 284 -12.63 -8.15 -20.70
C THR A 284 -13.01 -9.62 -20.53
N LEU A 285 -14.22 -9.91 -20.01
CA LEU A 285 -14.69 -11.30 -19.90
C LEU A 285 -14.75 -12.00 -21.27
N ALA A 286 -15.10 -11.26 -22.33
CA ALA A 286 -15.12 -11.78 -23.69
C ALA A 286 -13.72 -12.11 -24.20
N ASP A 287 -12.76 -11.20 -23.99
CA ASP A 287 -11.38 -11.42 -24.43
C ASP A 287 -10.71 -12.55 -23.63
N PHE A 288 -10.97 -12.65 -22.32
CA PHE A 288 -10.47 -13.75 -21.51
C PHE A 288 -11.01 -15.10 -22.00
N ALA A 289 -12.30 -15.17 -22.34
CA ALA A 289 -12.89 -16.38 -22.92
C ALA A 289 -12.30 -16.71 -24.30
N ASN A 290 -12.17 -15.71 -25.17
CA ASN A 290 -11.59 -15.87 -26.51
C ASN A 290 -10.13 -16.36 -26.42
N GLU A 291 -9.32 -15.74 -25.57
CA GLU A 291 -7.92 -16.13 -25.33
C GLU A 291 -7.85 -17.57 -24.80
N THR A 292 -8.71 -17.95 -23.85
CA THR A 292 -8.77 -19.33 -23.30
C THR A 292 -9.11 -20.36 -24.39
N SER A 293 -9.97 -19.99 -25.35
CA SER A 293 -10.37 -20.87 -26.46
C SER A 293 -9.44 -20.82 -27.67
N SER A 294 -8.35 -20.06 -27.60
CA SER A 294 -7.40 -19.88 -28.70
C SER A 294 -6.41 -21.07 -28.82
N GLU A 295 -5.50 -21.00 -29.79
CA GLU A 295 -4.37 -21.93 -29.92
C GLU A 295 -3.25 -21.66 -28.89
N SER A 296 -3.41 -20.67 -28.01
CA SER A 296 -2.47 -20.40 -26.92
C SER A 296 -2.47 -21.50 -25.87
N SER A 297 -1.30 -21.82 -25.31
CA SER A 297 -1.16 -22.78 -24.20
C SER A 297 -1.55 -22.19 -22.83
N ALA A 298 -1.80 -20.88 -22.75
CA ALA A 298 -2.26 -20.18 -21.55
C ALA A 298 -3.19 -19.00 -21.92
N PRO A 299 -4.24 -18.70 -21.14
CA PRO A 299 -4.58 -19.28 -19.84
C PRO A 299 -5.12 -20.71 -19.94
N GLY A 300 -4.70 -21.57 -19.02
CA GLY A 300 -5.09 -22.97 -18.95
C GLY A 300 -6.10 -23.27 -17.84
N GLY A 301 -6.32 -24.55 -17.56
CA GLY A 301 -7.29 -25.00 -16.55
C GLY A 301 -7.01 -24.48 -15.14
N GLY A 302 -5.75 -24.25 -14.75
CA GLY A 302 -5.38 -23.68 -13.45
C GLY A 302 -5.85 -22.23 -13.30
N SER A 303 -5.58 -21.41 -14.32
CA SER A 303 -6.03 -20.02 -14.42
C SER A 303 -7.57 -19.92 -14.38
N ILE A 304 -8.26 -20.81 -15.09
CA ILE A 304 -9.74 -20.89 -15.05
C ILE A 304 -10.25 -21.31 -13.68
N ALA A 305 -9.65 -22.32 -13.07
CA ALA A 305 -10.04 -22.76 -11.72
C ALA A 305 -9.89 -21.62 -10.70
N ALA A 306 -8.80 -20.85 -10.77
CA ALA A 306 -8.60 -19.68 -9.92
C ALA A 306 -9.71 -18.64 -10.09
N TYR A 307 -10.06 -18.30 -11.33
CA TYR A 307 -11.09 -17.30 -11.61
C TYR A 307 -12.50 -17.78 -11.25
N VAL A 308 -12.83 -19.05 -11.50
CA VAL A 308 -14.09 -19.66 -11.06
C VAL A 308 -14.23 -19.63 -9.54
N GLY A 309 -13.15 -19.91 -8.81
CA GLY A 309 -13.12 -19.76 -7.35
C GLY A 309 -13.38 -18.32 -6.92
N ALA A 310 -12.74 -17.35 -7.60
CA ALA A 310 -12.94 -15.93 -7.34
C ALA A 310 -14.40 -15.50 -7.56
N LEU A 311 -15.06 -15.99 -8.60
CA LEU A 311 -16.49 -15.75 -8.84
C LEU A 311 -17.36 -16.36 -7.73
N GLY A 312 -17.05 -17.58 -7.30
CA GLY A 312 -17.79 -18.26 -6.23
C GLY A 312 -17.78 -17.47 -4.91
N VAL A 313 -16.60 -17.03 -4.47
CA VAL A 313 -16.49 -16.21 -3.25
C VAL A 313 -17.04 -14.80 -3.44
N SER A 314 -17.00 -14.25 -4.66
CA SER A 314 -17.61 -12.94 -4.98
C SER A 314 -19.11 -12.95 -4.76
N LEU A 315 -19.81 -14.04 -5.10
CA LEU A 315 -21.25 -14.20 -4.81
C LEU A 315 -21.51 -14.17 -3.30
N ALA A 316 -20.79 -14.95 -2.51
CA ALA A 316 -20.96 -14.91 -1.04
C ALA A 316 -20.62 -13.53 -0.46
N THR A 317 -19.60 -12.86 -0.98
CA THR A 317 -19.23 -11.50 -0.57
C THR A 317 -20.32 -10.50 -0.92
N MET A 318 -20.99 -10.65 -2.07
CA MET A 318 -22.18 -9.88 -2.43
C MET A 318 -23.31 -10.15 -1.44
N VAL A 319 -23.62 -11.41 -1.11
CA VAL A 319 -24.66 -11.75 -0.13
C VAL A 319 -24.35 -11.11 1.23
N ALA A 320 -23.11 -11.14 1.68
CA ALA A 320 -22.68 -10.48 2.91
C ALA A 320 -22.92 -8.96 2.87
N ASN A 321 -22.52 -8.30 1.77
CA ASN A 321 -22.76 -6.86 1.59
C ASN A 321 -24.26 -6.51 1.54
N LEU A 322 -25.08 -7.30 0.83
CA LEU A 322 -26.53 -7.11 0.79
C LEU A 322 -27.16 -7.30 2.19
N SER A 323 -26.66 -8.27 2.96
CA SER A 323 -27.10 -8.54 4.32
C SER A 323 -26.75 -7.40 5.27
N SER A 324 -25.57 -6.80 5.14
CA SER A 324 -25.11 -5.67 5.96
C SER A 324 -25.96 -4.40 5.79
N HIS A 325 -26.71 -4.29 4.69
CA HIS A 325 -27.57 -3.16 4.36
C HIS A 325 -29.06 -3.52 4.31
N LYS A 326 -29.43 -4.71 4.79
CA LYS A 326 -30.82 -5.13 4.80
C LYS A 326 -31.60 -4.38 5.87
N LYS A 327 -32.70 -3.73 5.47
CA LYS A 327 -33.62 -3.05 6.40
C LYS A 327 -34.05 -4.00 7.53
N GLY A 328 -33.93 -3.53 8.77
CA GLY A 328 -34.24 -4.32 9.97
C GLY A 328 -33.05 -5.11 10.53
N TRP A 329 -31.91 -5.13 9.84
CA TRP A 329 -30.65 -5.72 10.31
C TRP A 329 -29.57 -4.65 10.52
N ASP A 330 -29.98 -3.40 10.77
CA ASP A 330 -29.10 -2.23 10.87
C ASP A 330 -28.04 -2.35 11.97
N GLU A 331 -28.28 -3.19 12.99
CA GLU A 331 -27.31 -3.49 14.06
C GLU A 331 -26.28 -4.57 13.69
N ARG A 332 -26.54 -5.35 12.62
CA ARG A 332 -25.70 -6.46 12.15
C ARG A 332 -24.77 -6.07 11.00
N TRP A 333 -24.68 -4.79 10.67
CA TRP A 333 -23.85 -4.28 9.58
C TRP A 333 -22.37 -4.72 9.74
N GLU A 334 -21.86 -4.72 10.98
CA GLU A 334 -20.47 -5.05 11.28
C GLU A 334 -20.23 -6.56 11.15
N GLU A 335 -21.15 -7.38 11.64
CA GLU A 335 -21.10 -8.84 11.52
C GLU A 335 -20.98 -9.26 10.04
N PHE A 336 -21.90 -8.79 9.21
CA PHE A 336 -21.87 -9.10 7.77
C PHE A 336 -20.73 -8.39 7.05
N GLY A 337 -20.33 -7.20 7.50
CA GLY A 337 -19.18 -6.48 6.98
C GLY A 337 -17.86 -7.23 7.16
N ASN A 338 -17.68 -7.90 8.30
CA ASN A 338 -16.51 -8.74 8.58
C ASN A 338 -16.47 -9.98 7.68
N TRP A 339 -17.63 -10.61 7.42
CA TRP A 339 -17.73 -11.70 6.44
C TRP A 339 -17.44 -11.25 5.02
N ALA A 340 -17.94 -10.08 4.63
CA ALA A 340 -17.63 -9.49 3.33
C ALA A 340 -16.12 -9.19 3.21
N GLU A 341 -15.47 -8.69 4.27
CA GLU A 341 -14.02 -8.44 4.25
C GLU A 341 -13.22 -9.73 4.07
N LYS A 342 -13.63 -10.82 4.75
CA LYS A 342 -13.02 -12.13 4.59
C LYS A 342 -13.18 -12.66 3.16
N GLY A 343 -14.38 -12.53 2.58
CA GLY A 343 -14.64 -12.92 1.20
C GLY A 343 -13.83 -12.11 0.19
N GLU A 344 -13.73 -10.80 0.37
CA GLU A 344 -12.94 -9.90 -0.48
C GLU A 344 -11.44 -10.22 -0.45
N LYS A 345 -10.88 -10.59 0.72
CA LYS A 345 -9.49 -11.06 0.84
C LYS A 345 -9.25 -12.34 0.03
N ILE A 346 -10.10 -13.34 0.19
CA ILE A 346 -9.99 -14.62 -0.55
C ILE A 346 -10.18 -14.41 -2.04
N LYS A 347 -11.12 -13.54 -2.44
CA LYS A 347 -11.32 -13.16 -3.83
C LYS A 347 -10.06 -12.56 -4.44
N ASN A 348 -9.44 -11.59 -3.76
CA ASN A 348 -8.23 -10.93 -4.26
C ASN A 348 -7.05 -11.90 -4.35
N GLU A 349 -6.92 -12.85 -3.40
CA GLU A 349 -5.97 -13.96 -3.48
C GLU A 349 -6.20 -14.79 -4.74
N LEU A 350 -7.43 -15.27 -4.98
CA LEU A 350 -7.78 -16.09 -6.15
C LEU A 350 -7.58 -15.35 -7.48
N VAL A 351 -7.95 -14.07 -7.56
CA VAL A 351 -7.69 -13.24 -8.75
C VAL A 351 -6.18 -13.14 -9.01
N SER A 352 -5.35 -12.94 -7.98
CA SER A 352 -3.89 -12.88 -8.15
C SER A 352 -3.28 -14.19 -8.66
N LEU A 353 -3.93 -15.33 -8.37
CA LEU A 353 -3.47 -16.65 -8.79
C LEU A 353 -3.74 -16.94 -10.28
N VAL A 354 -4.62 -16.19 -10.95
CA VAL A 354 -4.92 -16.34 -12.39
C VAL A 354 -3.66 -16.13 -13.24
N ASP A 355 -3.03 -14.95 -13.12
CA ASP A 355 -1.78 -14.68 -13.84
C ASP A 355 -0.60 -15.46 -13.26
N ALA A 356 -0.62 -15.79 -11.95
CA ALA A 356 0.44 -16.59 -11.33
C ALA A 356 0.56 -18.00 -11.94
N ASP A 357 -0.57 -18.63 -12.28
CA ASP A 357 -0.62 -19.94 -12.92
C ASP A 357 0.04 -19.89 -14.31
N THR A 358 -0.31 -18.88 -15.11
CA THR A 358 0.31 -18.67 -16.43
C THR A 358 1.81 -18.39 -16.32
N LYS A 359 2.24 -17.59 -15.34
CA LYS A 359 3.67 -17.36 -15.07
C LYS A 359 4.39 -18.64 -14.66
N ALA A 360 3.76 -19.48 -13.84
CA ALA A 360 4.34 -20.76 -13.44
C ALA A 360 4.55 -21.68 -14.65
N PHE A 361 3.56 -21.76 -15.55
CA PHE A 361 3.67 -22.50 -16.80
C PHE A 361 4.79 -21.96 -17.71
N ASN A 362 4.85 -20.64 -17.89
CA ASN A 362 5.89 -20.02 -18.73
C ASN A 362 7.30 -20.30 -18.22
N LYS A 363 7.52 -20.30 -16.88
CA LYS A 363 8.81 -20.68 -16.30
C LYS A 363 9.24 -22.11 -16.62
N ILE A 364 8.29 -23.05 -16.72
CA ILE A 364 8.59 -24.42 -17.17
C ILE A 364 9.06 -24.40 -18.62
N MET A 365 8.36 -23.65 -19.49
CA MET A 365 8.73 -23.53 -20.91
C MET A 365 10.10 -22.88 -21.08
N GLU A 366 10.42 -21.83 -20.31
CA GLU A 366 11.74 -21.21 -20.25
C GLU A 366 12.82 -22.22 -19.84
N GLY A 367 12.56 -23.04 -18.81
CA GLY A 367 13.44 -24.13 -18.41
C GLY A 367 13.68 -25.14 -19.54
N PHE A 368 12.65 -25.51 -20.29
CA PHE A 368 12.80 -26.36 -21.47
C PHE A 368 13.55 -25.68 -22.64
N GLY A 369 13.60 -24.36 -22.68
CA GLY A 369 14.36 -23.56 -23.63
C GLY A 369 15.86 -23.46 -23.32
N MET A 370 16.29 -23.77 -22.09
CA MET A 370 17.69 -23.60 -21.67
C MET A 370 18.67 -24.50 -22.47
N PRO A 371 19.94 -24.07 -22.65
CA PRO A 371 20.99 -24.90 -23.27
C PRO A 371 21.16 -26.28 -22.60
N LYS A 372 21.72 -27.24 -23.35
CA LYS A 372 21.88 -28.63 -22.90
C LYS A 372 23.09 -29.34 -23.52
N SER A 373 24.07 -28.56 -23.98
CA SER A 373 25.25 -29.05 -24.70
C SER A 373 26.32 -29.56 -23.76
N THR A 374 26.51 -28.90 -22.61
CA THR A 374 27.47 -29.30 -21.57
C THR A 374 26.77 -29.96 -20.38
N ASP A 375 27.53 -30.66 -19.53
CA ASP A 375 26.95 -31.28 -18.33
C ASP A 375 26.54 -30.22 -17.28
N GLU A 376 27.25 -29.10 -17.21
CA GLU A 376 26.87 -27.93 -16.41
C GLU A 376 25.54 -27.34 -16.89
N GLU A 377 25.37 -27.19 -18.21
CA GLU A 377 24.12 -26.71 -18.81
C GLU A 377 22.96 -27.67 -18.56
N LYS A 378 23.18 -28.98 -18.71
CA LYS A 378 22.15 -30.00 -18.42
C LYS A 378 21.73 -29.97 -16.96
N LEU A 379 22.67 -29.80 -16.03
CA LEU A 379 22.37 -29.71 -14.60
C LEU A 379 21.58 -28.43 -14.28
N ALA A 380 22.03 -27.27 -14.77
CA ALA A 380 21.33 -26.00 -14.59
C ALA A 380 19.91 -26.04 -15.17
N ARG A 381 19.76 -26.61 -16.37
CA ARG A 381 18.46 -26.84 -17.02
C ARG A 381 17.55 -27.74 -16.18
N THR A 382 18.08 -28.85 -15.66
CA THR A 382 17.30 -29.78 -14.83
C THR A 382 16.84 -29.11 -13.55
N ASN A 383 17.71 -28.37 -12.86
CA ASN A 383 17.37 -27.63 -11.65
C ASN A 383 16.29 -26.58 -11.92
N ALA A 384 16.43 -25.79 -13.00
CA ALA A 384 15.44 -24.79 -13.37
C ALA A 384 14.07 -25.40 -13.69
N ILE A 385 14.02 -26.53 -14.40
CA ILE A 385 12.78 -27.25 -14.68
C ILE A 385 12.16 -27.78 -13.38
N GLN A 386 12.95 -28.34 -12.46
CA GLN A 386 12.44 -28.86 -11.18
C GLN A 386 11.91 -27.73 -10.29
N GLU A 387 12.61 -26.60 -10.19
CA GLU A 387 12.13 -25.41 -9.46
C GLU A 387 10.82 -24.86 -10.06
N ALA A 388 10.77 -24.73 -11.38
CA ALA A 388 9.57 -24.28 -12.08
C ALA A 388 8.39 -25.26 -11.92
N THR A 389 8.66 -26.56 -11.98
CA THR A 389 7.65 -27.61 -11.77
C THR A 389 7.11 -27.57 -10.35
N LYS A 390 7.97 -27.39 -9.34
CA LYS A 390 7.53 -27.20 -7.95
C LYS A 390 6.58 -26.00 -7.84
N PHE A 391 6.94 -24.88 -8.43
CA PHE A 391 6.09 -23.68 -8.44
C PHE A 391 4.74 -23.93 -9.16
N ALA A 392 4.74 -24.67 -10.27
CA ALA A 392 3.51 -25.06 -10.99
C ALA A 392 2.65 -26.11 -10.25
N ILE A 393 3.19 -26.77 -9.23
CA ILE A 393 2.41 -27.58 -8.27
C ILE A 393 1.83 -26.68 -7.18
N GLU A 394 2.64 -25.76 -6.65
CA GLU A 394 2.28 -24.89 -5.54
C GLU A 394 1.16 -23.92 -5.88
N ILE A 395 1.15 -23.31 -7.07
CA ILE A 395 0.13 -22.33 -7.46
C ILE A 395 -1.28 -22.94 -7.52
N PRO A 396 -1.56 -24.02 -8.26
CA PRO A 396 -2.86 -24.68 -8.21
C PRO A 396 -3.20 -25.20 -6.79
N PHE A 397 -2.22 -25.65 -6.01
CA PHE A 397 -2.47 -26.05 -4.63
C PHE A 397 -2.90 -24.86 -3.75
N GLN A 398 -2.39 -23.65 -4.00
CA GLN A 398 -2.89 -22.42 -3.37
C GLN A 398 -4.33 -22.12 -3.82
N VAL A 399 -4.66 -22.27 -5.10
CA VAL A 399 -6.04 -22.14 -5.61
C VAL A 399 -6.99 -23.10 -4.88
N MET A 400 -6.59 -24.36 -4.67
CA MET A 400 -7.38 -25.32 -3.90
C MET A 400 -7.67 -24.83 -2.48
N LYS A 401 -6.63 -24.37 -1.76
CA LYS A 401 -6.78 -23.89 -0.39
C LYS A 401 -7.68 -22.66 -0.32
N ALA A 402 -7.44 -21.66 -1.17
CA ALA A 402 -8.21 -20.42 -1.17
C ALA A 402 -9.67 -20.68 -1.56
N SER A 403 -9.92 -21.52 -2.57
CA SER A 403 -11.27 -21.91 -2.98
C SER A 403 -12.00 -22.69 -1.88
N TYR A 404 -11.34 -23.62 -1.21
CA TYR A 404 -11.93 -24.33 -0.07
C TYR A 404 -12.22 -23.39 1.11
N ASN A 405 -11.29 -22.49 1.44
CA ASN A 405 -11.49 -21.50 2.50
C ASN A 405 -12.66 -20.56 2.20
N SER A 406 -12.96 -20.29 0.92
CA SER A 406 -14.13 -19.49 0.55
C SER A 406 -15.46 -20.12 0.95
N MET A 407 -15.51 -21.45 1.06
CA MET A 407 -16.74 -22.19 1.36
C MET A 407 -17.25 -21.92 2.78
N GLU A 408 -16.39 -21.48 3.69
CA GLU A 408 -16.80 -21.02 5.01
C GLU A 408 -17.66 -19.75 4.93
N VAL A 409 -17.24 -18.78 4.10
CA VAL A 409 -18.00 -17.55 3.86
C VAL A 409 -19.31 -17.90 3.15
N ILE A 410 -19.24 -18.77 2.14
CA ILE A 410 -20.42 -19.22 1.38
C ILE A 410 -21.44 -19.91 2.29
N LYS A 411 -21.00 -20.87 3.11
CA LYS A 411 -21.88 -21.58 4.05
C LYS A 411 -22.55 -20.62 5.02
N THR A 412 -21.77 -19.73 5.63
CA THR A 412 -22.30 -18.72 6.55
C THR A 412 -23.38 -17.87 5.85
N MET A 413 -23.13 -17.44 4.61
CA MET A 413 -24.11 -16.65 3.85
C MET A 413 -25.35 -17.45 3.46
N ALA A 414 -25.23 -18.76 3.22
CA ALA A 414 -26.36 -19.65 3.04
C ALA A 414 -27.18 -19.79 4.34
N GLU A 415 -26.54 -19.84 5.52
CA GLU A 415 -27.19 -20.04 6.82
C GLU A 415 -27.87 -18.78 7.37
N ILE A 416 -27.17 -17.65 7.38
CA ILE A 416 -27.60 -16.44 8.10
C ILE A 416 -27.66 -15.19 7.23
N GLY A 417 -27.23 -15.27 5.96
CA GLY A 417 -27.28 -14.16 5.01
C GLY A 417 -28.70 -13.83 4.57
N ASN A 418 -28.80 -12.81 3.70
CA ASN A 418 -30.07 -12.33 3.16
C ASN A 418 -30.83 -13.49 2.47
N PRO A 419 -32.04 -13.86 2.94
CA PRO A 419 -32.79 -14.99 2.38
C PRO A 419 -33.12 -14.83 0.89
N ASN A 420 -33.26 -13.59 0.42
CA ASN A 420 -33.56 -13.28 -0.98
C ASN A 420 -32.37 -13.54 -1.93
N SER A 421 -31.19 -13.85 -1.38
CA SER A 421 -29.94 -14.09 -2.13
C SER A 421 -29.37 -15.47 -1.80
N VAL A 422 -30.19 -16.39 -1.28
CA VAL A 422 -29.72 -17.74 -0.90
C VAL A 422 -29.27 -18.56 -2.11
N SER A 423 -29.87 -18.35 -3.28
CA SER A 423 -29.44 -18.98 -4.54
C SER A 423 -28.01 -18.58 -4.93
N ASP A 424 -27.61 -17.34 -4.64
CA ASP A 424 -26.24 -16.87 -4.92
C ASP A 424 -25.21 -17.64 -4.09
N ALA A 425 -25.54 -17.99 -2.85
CA ALA A 425 -24.68 -18.84 -2.02
C ALA A 425 -24.58 -20.27 -2.58
N GLY A 426 -25.69 -20.83 -3.10
CA GLY A 426 -25.68 -22.14 -3.76
C GLY A 426 -24.78 -22.18 -5.00
N VAL A 427 -24.92 -21.21 -5.90
CA VAL A 427 -24.03 -21.06 -7.06
C VAL A 427 -22.57 -20.85 -6.62
N GLY A 428 -22.36 -20.05 -5.56
CA GLY A 428 -21.04 -19.85 -4.96
C GLY A 428 -20.37 -21.15 -4.54
N ALA A 429 -21.11 -22.06 -3.90
CA ALA A 429 -20.60 -23.36 -3.46
C ALA A 429 -20.20 -24.25 -4.64
N LEU A 430 -21.02 -24.30 -5.69
CA LEU A 430 -20.75 -25.05 -6.92
C LEU A 430 -19.47 -24.55 -7.61
N CYS A 431 -19.30 -23.22 -7.69
CA CYS A 431 -18.08 -22.60 -8.23
C CYS A 431 -16.85 -22.95 -7.37
N ALA A 432 -16.92 -22.79 -6.04
CA ALA A 432 -15.82 -23.09 -5.14
C ALA A 432 -15.39 -24.56 -5.23
N ARG A 433 -16.34 -25.50 -5.23
CA ARG A 433 -16.06 -26.93 -5.41
C ARG A 433 -15.42 -27.20 -6.77
N SER A 434 -15.93 -26.58 -7.83
CA SER A 434 -15.38 -26.72 -9.20
C SER A 434 -13.94 -26.24 -9.29
N ALA A 435 -13.64 -25.10 -8.67
CA ALA A 435 -12.30 -24.57 -8.57
C ALA A 435 -11.34 -25.51 -7.81
N VAL A 436 -11.76 -26.09 -6.67
CA VAL A 436 -10.94 -27.05 -5.92
C VAL A 436 -10.57 -28.27 -6.78
N ILE A 437 -11.56 -28.89 -7.44
CA ILE A 437 -11.32 -30.09 -8.25
C ILE A 437 -10.48 -29.76 -9.48
N GLY A 438 -10.80 -28.67 -10.19
CA GLY A 438 -10.05 -28.23 -11.36
C GLY A 438 -8.59 -27.91 -11.03
N ALA A 439 -8.35 -27.21 -9.91
CA ALA A 439 -7.01 -26.94 -9.43
C ALA A 439 -6.28 -28.23 -9.03
N PHE A 440 -6.95 -29.21 -8.42
CA PHE A 440 -6.32 -30.48 -8.08
C PHE A 440 -5.89 -31.29 -9.30
N MET A 441 -6.65 -31.24 -10.40
CA MET A 441 -6.22 -31.84 -11.67
C MET A 441 -4.89 -31.24 -12.16
N ASN A 442 -4.71 -29.92 -12.00
CA ASN A 442 -3.48 -29.21 -12.35
C ASN A 442 -2.32 -29.54 -11.38
N VAL A 443 -2.59 -29.70 -10.09
CA VAL A 443 -1.60 -30.24 -9.13
C VAL A 443 -1.11 -31.62 -9.58
N ARG A 444 -2.04 -32.52 -9.92
CA ARG A 444 -1.74 -33.92 -10.28
C ARG A 444 -0.91 -34.04 -11.56
N ILE A 445 -1.24 -33.26 -12.59
CA ILE A 445 -0.49 -33.32 -13.85
C ILE A 445 0.94 -32.83 -13.66
N ASN A 446 1.14 -31.71 -12.95
CA ASN A 446 2.49 -31.18 -12.71
C ASN A 446 3.30 -32.06 -11.75
N ALA A 447 2.66 -32.67 -10.74
CA ALA A 447 3.32 -33.59 -9.81
C ALA A 447 3.92 -34.83 -10.49
N SER A 448 3.41 -35.23 -11.66
CA SER A 448 3.99 -36.34 -12.42
C SER A 448 5.41 -36.07 -12.93
N GLY A 449 5.75 -34.80 -13.17
CA GLY A 449 7.05 -34.35 -13.68
C GLY A 449 8.05 -33.91 -12.60
N TYR A 450 7.71 -34.02 -11.31
CA TYR A 450 8.57 -33.60 -10.21
C TYR A 450 9.28 -34.78 -9.53
N ASP A 451 10.55 -34.62 -9.21
CA ASP A 451 11.41 -35.73 -8.79
C ASP A 451 11.31 -36.06 -7.31
N ASP A 452 11.05 -35.07 -6.44
CA ASP A 452 10.87 -35.30 -5.01
C ASP A 452 9.56 -36.05 -4.73
N LYS A 453 9.64 -37.38 -4.69
CA LYS A 453 8.48 -38.26 -4.51
C LYS A 453 7.86 -38.16 -3.12
N ALA A 454 8.62 -37.75 -2.10
CA ALA A 454 8.08 -37.53 -0.76
C ALA A 454 7.17 -36.29 -0.76
N TYR A 455 7.66 -35.18 -1.34
CA TYR A 455 6.87 -33.96 -1.53
C TYR A 455 5.62 -34.22 -2.38
N VAL A 456 5.74 -34.96 -3.48
CA VAL A 456 4.60 -35.33 -4.34
C VAL A 456 3.57 -36.12 -3.56
N ALA A 457 3.96 -37.18 -2.85
CA ALA A 457 3.03 -38.01 -2.10
C ALA A 457 2.28 -37.21 -1.02
N GLU A 458 2.99 -36.34 -0.28
CA GLU A 458 2.37 -35.47 0.72
C GLU A 458 1.38 -34.48 0.09
N THR A 459 1.79 -33.81 -0.98
CA THR A 459 0.97 -32.80 -1.66
C THR A 459 -0.29 -33.42 -2.25
N LEU A 460 -0.18 -34.59 -2.88
CA LEU A 460 -1.32 -35.32 -3.43
C LEU A 460 -2.29 -35.80 -2.35
N LYS A 461 -1.77 -36.29 -1.22
CA LYS A 461 -2.60 -36.68 -0.07
C LYS A 461 -3.39 -35.48 0.45
N ARG A 462 -2.72 -34.36 0.72
CA ARG A 462 -3.35 -33.12 1.20
C ARG A 462 -4.35 -32.56 0.20
N GLY A 463 -4.02 -32.60 -1.09
CA GLY A 463 -4.94 -32.18 -2.17
C GLY A 463 -6.21 -33.02 -2.19
N LYS A 464 -6.07 -34.35 -2.08
CA LYS A 464 -7.22 -35.25 -2.04
C LYS A 464 -8.10 -35.04 -0.80
N GLU A 465 -7.49 -34.76 0.35
CA GLU A 465 -8.22 -34.39 1.57
C GLU A 465 -9.04 -33.11 1.39
N ILE A 466 -8.46 -32.06 0.76
CA ILE A 466 -9.17 -30.80 0.47
C ILE A 466 -10.32 -31.05 -0.52
N GLU A 467 -10.08 -31.82 -1.58
CA GLU A 467 -11.12 -32.17 -2.56
C GLU A 467 -12.31 -32.86 -1.91
N ASN A 468 -12.07 -33.89 -1.09
CA ASN A 468 -13.14 -34.62 -0.42
C ASN A 468 -13.92 -33.73 0.56
N LYS A 469 -13.22 -32.86 1.30
CA LYS A 469 -13.87 -31.89 2.21
C LYS A 469 -14.71 -30.87 1.44
N ALA A 470 -14.22 -30.39 0.31
CA ALA A 470 -14.96 -29.44 -0.52
C ALA A 470 -16.24 -30.05 -1.09
N ILE A 471 -16.20 -31.30 -1.56
CA ILE A 471 -17.41 -32.01 -2.03
C ILE A 471 -18.43 -32.15 -0.90
N ALA A 472 -18.00 -32.66 0.26
CA ALA A 472 -18.90 -32.84 1.41
C ALA A 472 -19.51 -31.51 1.90
N LEU A 473 -18.72 -30.43 1.92
CA LEU A 473 -19.17 -29.11 2.35
C LEU A 473 -20.13 -28.48 1.33
N GLU A 474 -19.92 -28.71 0.04
CA GLU A 474 -20.84 -28.24 -1.00
C GLU A 474 -22.20 -28.92 -0.87
N GLU A 475 -22.24 -30.24 -0.69
CA GLU A 475 -23.49 -30.97 -0.42
C GLU A 475 -24.23 -30.44 0.81
N GLU A 476 -23.51 -30.08 1.86
CA GLU A 476 -24.10 -29.48 3.06
C GLU A 476 -24.72 -28.10 2.76
N ILE A 477 -23.97 -27.25 2.03
CA ILE A 477 -24.45 -25.92 1.66
C ILE A 477 -25.69 -26.02 0.76
N LEU A 478 -25.69 -26.91 -0.23
CA LEU A 478 -26.85 -27.08 -1.11
C LEU A 478 -28.08 -27.55 -0.34
N LYS A 479 -27.94 -28.46 0.64
CA LYS A 479 -29.06 -28.84 1.51
C LYS A 479 -29.64 -27.64 2.28
N ILE A 480 -28.79 -26.72 2.76
CA ILE A 480 -29.23 -25.49 3.41
C ILE A 480 -29.98 -24.58 2.43
N VAL A 481 -29.45 -24.44 1.20
CA VAL A 481 -30.03 -23.62 0.14
C VAL A 481 -31.38 -24.19 -0.30
N ASP A 482 -31.47 -25.48 -0.60
CA ASP A 482 -32.70 -26.16 -1.02
C ASP A 482 -33.76 -26.13 0.08
N GLY A 483 -33.37 -26.17 1.36
CA GLY A 483 -34.29 -25.98 2.48
C GLY A 483 -34.89 -24.57 2.58
N LYS A 484 -34.33 -23.59 1.86
CA LYS A 484 -34.75 -22.18 1.87
C LYS A 484 -35.35 -21.70 0.55
N ILE A 485 -35.02 -22.34 -0.56
CA ILE A 485 -35.65 -22.11 -1.86
C ILE A 485 -36.96 -22.93 -1.86
N GLY A 486 -38.09 -22.24 -1.93
CA GLY A 486 -39.40 -22.92 -2.00
C GLY A 486 -39.46 -23.84 -3.22
N ASN A 487 -39.97 -25.06 -3.04
CA ASN A 487 -40.25 -26.00 -4.11
C ASN A 487 -41.32 -25.51 -5.09
#